data_AF-A0A1Q8RBU3-F1
#
_entry.id   AF-A0A1Q8RBU3-F1
#
_cell.length_a   1.000
_cell.length_b   1.000
_cell.length_c   1.000
_cell.angle_alpha   90.00
_cell.angle_beta   90.00
_cell.angle_gamma   90.00
#
_symmetry.space_group_name_H-M   'P 1'
#
loop_
_entity.id
_entity.type
_entity.pdbx_description
1 polymer ?
#
loop_
_entity_poly.entity_id
_entity_poly.type
_entity_poly.pdbx_seq_one_letter_code
_entity_poly.pdbx_strand_id
1 'polypeptide(L)'
;VVAQSEQAVGGKKTCTVPASGTNATDDAPAILEAFEECGRGGKVVFEPTTYYVNSALNVTWLEDVDIDLQGTLLWSTNISYWLANSLNVGYQNQSTAFILGGNNVRINGYGKGTFDGNGDYWYEWIRQQENTSNYPGRPHALTFNGLTNSVVRGVNFLRSQMW
;
A
#
# COMPACT_ATOMS: atom_id res chain seq x y z
N VAL A 1 36.87 8.92 -35.43
CA VAL A 1 36.22 7.76 -34.78
C VAL A 1 35.68 8.27 -33.45
N VAL A 2 34.39 8.56 -33.36
CA VAL A 2 33.77 9.07 -32.13
C VAL A 2 33.13 7.87 -31.44
N ALA A 3 33.62 7.56 -30.25
CA ALA A 3 33.11 6.49 -29.41
C ALA A 3 31.66 6.79 -29.04
N GLN A 4 30.75 5.90 -29.42
CA GLN A 4 29.39 5.88 -28.92
C GLN A 4 29.43 5.22 -27.55
N SER A 5 28.98 5.94 -26.53
CA SER A 5 28.73 5.40 -25.19
C SER A 5 27.59 4.40 -25.27
N GLU A 6 27.83 3.16 -24.85
CA GLU A 6 26.82 2.12 -24.66
C GLU A 6 25.76 2.59 -23.65
N GLN A 7 24.52 2.76 -24.12
CA GLN A 7 23.38 2.76 -23.22
C GLN A 7 23.04 1.32 -22.86
N ALA A 8 23.19 0.97 -21.59
CA ALA A 8 22.60 -0.25 -21.05
C ALA A 8 21.08 -0.07 -20.94
N VAL A 9 20.34 -0.42 -21.99
CA VAL A 9 18.89 -0.66 -21.88
C VAL A 9 18.67 -2.11 -21.48
N GLY A 10 19.00 -2.43 -20.24
CA GLY A 10 18.48 -3.63 -19.57
C GLY A 10 17.08 -3.31 -19.07
N GLY A 11 16.06 -4.04 -19.52
CA GLY A 11 14.68 -3.84 -19.08
C GLY A 11 14.54 -3.96 -17.55
N LYS A 12 13.68 -3.13 -16.94
CA LYS A 12 13.41 -3.18 -15.50
C LYS A 12 12.88 -4.57 -15.09
N LYS A 13 13.42 -5.15 -14.01
CA LYS A 13 12.87 -6.38 -13.41
C LYS A 13 11.41 -6.13 -13.03
N THR A 14 10.51 -7.04 -13.39
CA THR A 14 9.08 -6.95 -13.07
C THR A 14 8.69 -8.06 -12.12
N CYS A 15 8.05 -7.69 -11.01
CA CYS A 15 7.50 -8.60 -10.01
C CYS A 15 5.97 -8.46 -9.99
N THR A 16 5.26 -9.51 -10.40
CA THR A 16 3.80 -9.55 -10.28
C THR A 16 3.44 -10.15 -8.92
N VAL A 17 2.66 -9.42 -8.12
CA VAL A 17 2.25 -9.87 -6.79
C VAL A 17 1.26 -11.03 -6.94
N PRO A 18 1.52 -12.21 -6.36
CA PRO A 18 0.54 -13.29 -6.34
C PRO A 18 -0.59 -12.93 -5.36
N ALA A 19 -1.84 -13.15 -5.78
CA ALA A 19 -3.02 -13.01 -4.92
C ALA A 19 -3.48 -14.39 -4.44
N SER A 20 -3.79 -14.52 -3.16
CA SER A 20 -4.34 -15.76 -2.60
C SER A 20 -5.76 -16.07 -3.08
N GLY A 21 -6.51 -15.03 -3.48
CA GLY A 21 -7.90 -15.16 -3.91
C GLY A 21 -8.89 -15.42 -2.76
N THR A 22 -8.46 -15.35 -1.51
CA THR A 22 -9.31 -15.59 -0.33
C THR A 22 -8.93 -14.71 0.85
N ASN A 23 -9.92 -14.27 1.63
CA ASN A 23 -9.69 -13.50 2.86
C ASN A 23 -9.08 -14.34 4.00
N ALA A 24 -9.04 -15.66 3.86
CA ALA A 24 -8.44 -16.57 4.83
C ALA A 24 -6.89 -16.55 4.80
N THR A 25 -6.30 -15.99 3.74
CA THR A 25 -4.85 -15.90 3.56
C THR A 25 -4.45 -14.43 3.53
N ASP A 26 -3.36 -14.10 4.21
CA ASP A 26 -2.79 -12.75 4.19
C ASP A 26 -1.87 -12.60 2.97
N ASP A 27 -2.18 -11.67 2.08
CA ASP A 27 -1.37 -11.35 0.90
C ASP A 27 -0.26 -10.34 1.22
N ALA A 28 -0.25 -9.71 2.40
CA ALA A 28 0.77 -8.73 2.78
C ALA A 28 2.22 -9.25 2.68
N PRO A 29 2.56 -10.50 3.09
CA PRO A 29 3.90 -11.05 2.88
C PRO A 29 4.31 -11.12 1.40
N ALA A 30 3.40 -11.53 0.51
CA ALA A 30 3.69 -11.59 -0.93
C ALA A 30 3.86 -10.18 -1.54
N ILE A 31 3.10 -9.21 -1.03
CA ILE A 31 3.27 -7.79 -1.40
C ILE A 31 4.67 -7.29 -0.99
N LEU A 32 5.09 -7.57 0.25
CA LEU A 32 6.41 -7.18 0.74
C LEU A 32 7.53 -7.84 -0.07
N GLU A 33 7.43 -9.14 -0.36
CA GLU A 33 8.41 -9.87 -1.16
C GLU A 33 8.57 -9.26 -2.57
N ALA A 34 7.46 -8.95 -3.25
CA ALA A 34 7.51 -8.30 -4.56
C ALA A 34 8.17 -6.91 -4.49
N PHE A 35 7.91 -6.15 -3.42
CA PHE A 35 8.63 -4.91 -3.19
C PHE A 35 10.11 -5.16 -2.90
N GLU A 36 10.49 -6.06 -2.00
CA GLU A 36 11.88 -6.44 -1.70
C GLU A 36 12.67 -6.77 -2.97
N GLU A 37 12.04 -7.49 -3.89
CA GLU A 37 12.67 -7.93 -5.13
C GLU A 37 12.74 -6.86 -6.24
N CYS A 38 11.74 -5.98 -6.36
CA CYS A 38 11.59 -5.07 -7.50
C CYS A 38 11.44 -3.58 -7.11
N GLY A 39 11.51 -3.27 -5.81
CA GLY A 39 11.31 -1.93 -5.24
C GLY A 39 12.46 -0.96 -5.47
N ARG A 40 13.57 -1.43 -6.08
CA ARG A 40 14.74 -0.62 -6.45
C ARG A 40 15.05 -0.81 -7.93
N GLY A 41 14.72 0.18 -8.76
CA GLY A 41 14.94 0.17 -10.22
C GLY A 41 14.03 -0.80 -11.00
N GLY A 42 13.02 -1.38 -10.35
CA GLY A 42 12.13 -2.39 -10.93
C GLY A 42 10.70 -1.89 -11.14
N LYS A 43 9.82 -2.86 -11.35
CA LYS A 43 8.38 -2.67 -11.51
C LYS A 43 7.61 -3.69 -10.67
N VAL A 44 6.61 -3.24 -9.92
CA VAL A 44 5.69 -4.09 -9.16
C VAL A 44 4.30 -4.01 -9.79
N VAL A 45 3.69 -5.15 -10.07
CA VAL A 45 2.39 -5.25 -10.74
C VAL A 45 1.38 -5.94 -9.84
N PHE A 46 0.26 -5.25 -9.61
CA PHE A 46 -0.95 -5.81 -9.02
C PHE A 46 -1.96 -6.02 -10.15
N GLU A 47 -2.28 -7.28 -10.44
CA GLU A 47 -3.25 -7.70 -11.47
C GLU A 47 -4.69 -7.32 -11.06
N PRO A 48 -5.68 -7.29 -11.98
CA PRO A 48 -7.05 -6.88 -11.69
C PRO A 48 -7.83 -7.94 -10.90
N THR A 49 -7.41 -8.14 -9.64
CA THR A 49 -7.99 -9.05 -8.65
C THR A 49 -8.04 -8.38 -7.27
N THR A 50 -8.51 -9.09 -6.26
CA THR A 50 -8.46 -8.64 -4.86
C THR A 50 -7.27 -9.26 -4.14
N TYR A 51 -6.51 -8.42 -3.45
CA TYR A 51 -5.42 -8.78 -2.55
C TYR A 51 -5.91 -8.55 -1.11
N TYR A 52 -5.95 -9.59 -0.30
CA TYR A 52 -6.46 -9.52 1.07
C TYR A 52 -5.32 -9.16 2.03
N VAL A 53 -5.34 -7.92 2.53
CA VAL A 53 -4.31 -7.38 3.42
C VAL A 53 -4.75 -7.58 4.85
N ASN A 54 -4.15 -8.58 5.52
CA ASN A 54 -4.47 -8.93 6.91
C ASN A 54 -3.38 -8.50 7.89
N SER A 55 -2.23 -8.03 7.42
CA SER A 55 -1.18 -7.45 8.25
C SER A 55 -0.63 -6.11 7.73
N ALA A 56 -0.01 -5.36 8.64
CA ALA A 56 0.50 -4.02 8.34
C ALA A 56 1.71 -4.06 7.39
N LEU A 57 1.76 -3.10 6.46
CA LEU A 57 2.79 -3.00 5.43
C LEU A 57 3.70 -1.80 5.67
N ASN A 58 5.02 -2.00 5.63
CA ASN A 58 6.01 -0.92 5.70
C ASN A 58 6.99 -0.99 4.53
N VAL A 59 6.83 -0.06 3.58
CA VAL A 59 7.63 0.00 2.35
C VAL A 59 8.10 1.44 2.13
N THR A 60 9.02 1.92 2.97
CA THR A 60 9.51 3.32 2.95
C THR A 60 10.84 3.54 2.23
N TRP A 61 11.40 2.49 1.63
CA TRP A 61 12.78 2.48 1.10
C TRP A 61 12.86 2.42 -0.43
N LEU A 62 11.72 2.59 -1.12
CA LEU A 62 11.63 2.45 -2.58
C LEU A 62 12.55 3.44 -3.32
N GLU A 63 13.06 3.01 -4.46
CA GLU A 63 13.94 3.82 -5.30
C GLU A 63 13.68 3.52 -6.78
N ASP A 64 13.30 4.53 -7.57
CA ASP A 64 13.05 4.39 -9.01
C ASP A 64 12.16 3.19 -9.40
N VAL A 65 11.01 3.07 -8.75
CA VAL A 65 10.07 1.96 -8.97
C VAL A 65 8.81 2.42 -9.69
N ASP A 66 8.36 1.59 -10.63
CA ASP A 66 7.04 1.69 -11.25
C ASP A 66 6.06 0.74 -10.54
N ILE A 67 4.92 1.25 -10.09
CA ILE A 67 3.88 0.44 -9.41
C ILE A 67 2.60 0.51 -10.26
N ASP A 68 2.28 -0.60 -10.90
CA ASP A 68 1.06 -0.77 -11.68
C ASP A 68 -0.01 -1.39 -10.78
N LEU A 69 -0.92 -0.56 -10.27
CA LEU A 69 -2.01 -0.99 -9.41
C LEU A 69 -3.29 -1.17 -10.23
N GLN A 70 -3.60 -2.39 -10.67
CA GLN A 70 -4.85 -2.67 -11.40
C GLN A 70 -5.92 -3.35 -10.54
N GLY A 71 -5.52 -3.95 -9.42
CA GLY A 71 -6.38 -4.65 -8.48
C GLY A 71 -6.84 -3.81 -7.30
N THR A 72 -7.48 -4.49 -6.35
CA THR A 72 -7.92 -3.91 -5.08
C THR A 72 -7.10 -4.52 -3.95
N LEU A 73 -6.42 -3.70 -3.17
CA LEU A 73 -5.97 -4.12 -1.84
C LEU A 73 -7.15 -3.92 -0.90
N LEU A 74 -7.60 -4.99 -0.24
CA LEU A 74 -8.75 -4.98 0.66
C LEU A 74 -8.27 -5.33 2.07
N TRP A 75 -8.46 -4.41 3.00
CA TRP A 75 -8.03 -4.60 4.38
C TRP A 75 -8.98 -5.51 5.14
N SER A 76 -8.41 -6.34 6.03
CA SER A 76 -9.18 -7.19 6.92
C SER A 76 -10.06 -6.38 7.88
N THR A 77 -11.15 -6.99 8.33
CA THR A 77 -12.08 -6.38 9.29
C THR A 77 -11.67 -6.61 10.74
N ASN A 78 -10.47 -7.12 11.00
CA ASN A 78 -10.01 -7.46 12.35
C ASN A 78 -9.57 -6.20 13.11
N ILE A 79 -10.54 -5.49 13.69
CA ILE A 79 -10.33 -4.24 14.42
C ILE A 79 -9.30 -4.40 15.55
N SER A 80 -9.39 -5.48 16.33
CA SER A 80 -8.46 -5.74 17.43
C SER A 80 -7.02 -5.91 16.95
N TYR A 81 -6.81 -6.59 15.81
CA TYR A 81 -5.49 -6.70 15.21
C TYR A 81 -4.96 -5.33 14.80
N TRP A 82 -5.76 -4.54 14.09
CA TRP A 82 -5.32 -3.24 13.58
C TRP A 82 -5.02 -2.24 14.70
N LEU A 83 -5.82 -2.20 15.76
CA LEU A 83 -5.53 -1.37 16.93
C LEU A 83 -4.18 -1.74 17.60
N ALA A 84 -3.78 -3.01 17.53
CA ALA A 84 -2.56 -3.50 18.17
C ALA A 84 -1.31 -3.47 17.27
N ASN A 85 -1.47 -3.54 15.94
CA ASN A 85 -0.37 -3.80 15.01
C ASN A 85 -0.17 -2.71 13.93
N SER A 86 -1.02 -1.69 13.88
CA SER A 86 -0.84 -0.59 12.95
C SER A 86 0.42 0.22 13.26
N LEU A 87 1.03 0.78 12.22
CA LEU A 87 2.32 1.44 12.29
C LEU A 87 2.17 2.88 12.79
N ASN A 88 3.10 3.34 13.62
CA ASN A 88 3.07 4.71 14.12
C ASN A 88 3.40 5.72 13.01
N VAL A 89 2.54 6.72 12.81
CA VAL A 89 2.73 7.79 11.82
C VAL A 89 3.67 8.89 12.33
N GLY A 90 3.92 8.95 13.64
CA GLY A 90 4.75 9.99 14.28
C GLY A 90 4.01 11.30 14.54
N TYR A 91 2.69 11.33 14.37
CA TYR A 91 1.83 12.50 14.55
C TYR A 91 0.58 12.14 15.36
N GLN A 92 0.27 12.93 16.40
CA GLN A 92 -0.97 12.83 17.21
C GLN A 92 -1.39 11.43 17.68
N ASN A 93 -0.45 10.52 17.97
CA ASN A 93 -0.74 9.12 18.32
C ASN A 93 -1.59 8.38 17.26
N GLN A 94 -1.50 8.80 16.00
CA GLN A 94 -2.17 8.15 14.88
C GLN A 94 -1.34 6.99 14.35
N SER A 95 -2.05 6.04 13.76
CA SER A 95 -1.47 4.84 13.18
C SER A 95 -1.85 4.71 11.70
N THR A 96 -1.18 3.83 10.98
CA THR A 96 -1.47 3.53 9.57
C THR A 96 -1.32 2.05 9.30
N ALA A 97 -2.20 1.51 8.45
CA ALA A 97 -2.17 0.10 8.08
C ALA A 97 -1.11 -0.18 7.00
N PHE A 98 -0.88 0.77 6.10
CA PHE A 98 0.22 0.73 5.13
C PHE A 98 0.97 2.06 5.16
N ILE A 99 2.30 2.03 5.26
CA ILE A 99 3.17 3.18 4.99
C ILE A 99 4.02 2.91 3.75
N LEU A 100 3.96 3.83 2.79
CA LEU A 100 4.70 3.75 1.53
C LEU A 100 5.54 5.02 1.36
N GLY A 101 6.81 4.85 1.02
CA GLY A 101 7.79 5.92 0.92
C GLY A 101 8.95 5.59 -0.01
N GLY A 102 9.77 6.60 -0.31
CA GLY A 102 10.92 6.45 -1.19
C GLY A 102 11.06 7.55 -2.24
N ASN A 103 12.07 7.40 -3.10
CA ASN A 103 12.40 8.38 -4.11
C ASN A 103 12.06 7.87 -5.51
N ASN A 104 11.51 8.75 -6.35
CA ASN A 104 11.16 8.46 -7.75
C ASN A 104 10.20 7.27 -7.88
N VAL A 105 9.17 7.24 -7.04
CA VAL A 105 8.13 6.20 -7.01
C VAL A 105 6.97 6.64 -7.91
N ARG A 106 6.57 5.80 -8.87
CA ARG A 106 5.50 6.11 -9.82
C ARG A 106 4.37 5.10 -9.69
N ILE A 107 3.31 5.49 -8.99
CA ILE A 107 2.11 4.67 -8.79
C ILE A 107 1.06 5.06 -9.82
N ASN A 108 0.59 4.08 -10.58
CA ASN A 108 -0.50 4.25 -11.53
C ASN A 108 -1.62 3.25 -11.26
N GLY A 109 -2.79 3.77 -10.88
CA GLY A 109 -3.99 2.97 -10.64
C GLY A 109 -4.87 2.75 -11.88
N TYR A 110 -4.59 3.41 -13.00
CA TYR A 110 -5.38 3.29 -14.24
C TYR A 110 -6.89 3.56 -14.09
N GLY A 111 -7.31 4.29 -13.04
CA GLY A 111 -8.70 4.58 -12.71
C GLY A 111 -9.47 3.43 -12.05
N LYS A 112 -8.83 2.27 -11.84
CA LYS A 112 -9.45 1.05 -11.29
C LYS A 112 -8.74 0.51 -10.03
N GLY A 113 -7.44 0.74 -9.93
CA GLY A 113 -6.61 0.36 -8.79
C GLY A 113 -7.13 0.99 -7.51
N THR A 114 -7.40 0.16 -6.50
CA THR A 114 -8.15 0.59 -5.33
C THR A 114 -7.44 0.18 -4.04
N PHE A 115 -7.33 1.13 -3.11
CA PHE A 115 -7.03 0.84 -1.71
C PHE A 115 -8.34 0.91 -0.92
N ASP A 116 -8.86 -0.25 -0.50
CA ASP A 116 -10.14 -0.37 0.20
C ASP A 116 -9.94 -0.72 1.67
N GLY A 117 -10.09 0.28 2.54
CA GLY A 117 -9.92 0.12 3.99
C GLY A 117 -10.98 -0.74 4.66
N ASN A 118 -12.03 -1.16 3.94
CA ASN A 118 -13.13 -1.94 4.48
C ASN A 118 -13.81 -1.24 5.68
N GLY A 119 -13.90 0.08 5.58
CA GLY A 119 -14.22 1.01 6.67
C GLY A 119 -15.63 0.90 7.25
N ASP A 120 -16.57 0.26 6.57
CA ASP A 120 -17.96 0.14 7.07
C ASP A 120 -18.00 -0.50 8.47
N TYR A 121 -17.17 -1.53 8.69
CA TYR A 121 -17.01 -2.18 10.00
C TYR A 121 -16.47 -1.23 11.06
N TRP A 122 -15.55 -0.34 10.68
CA TRP A 122 -15.01 0.68 11.58
C TRP A 122 -16.04 1.75 11.92
N TYR A 123 -16.86 2.15 10.95
CA TYR A 123 -17.91 3.14 11.16
C TYR A 123 -19.01 2.60 12.08
N GLU A 124 -19.35 1.31 11.98
CA GLU A 124 -20.26 0.64 12.89
C GLU A 124 -19.68 0.49 14.29
N TRP A 125 -18.46 -0.03 14.38
CA TRP A 125 -17.78 -0.25 15.64
C TRP A 125 -17.54 1.03 16.42
N ILE A 126 -17.17 2.12 15.73
CA ILE A 126 -16.82 3.38 16.39
C ILE A 126 -18.02 4.07 17.02
N ARG A 127 -19.23 3.89 16.47
CA ARG A 127 -20.48 4.43 17.05
C ARG A 127 -20.80 3.84 18.43
N GLN A 128 -20.16 2.74 18.80
CA GLN A 128 -20.35 2.06 20.08
C GLN A 128 -19.30 2.47 21.14
N GLN A 129 -18.31 3.29 20.77
CA GLN A 129 -17.24 3.73 21.67
C GLN A 129 -17.57 5.10 22.29
N GLU A 130 -17.00 5.40 23.46
CA GLU A 130 -17.20 6.70 24.13
C GLU A 130 -16.64 7.87 23.30
N ASN A 131 -15.48 7.68 22.66
CA ASN A 131 -14.92 8.63 21.70
C ASN A 131 -15.19 8.15 20.27
N THR A 132 -16.23 8.70 19.66
CA THR A 132 -16.72 8.29 18.34
C THR A 132 -15.97 8.94 17.17
N SER A 133 -15.15 9.97 17.43
CA SER A 133 -14.52 10.77 16.38
C SER A 133 -13.06 10.38 16.15
N ASN A 134 -12.20 10.52 17.18
CA ASN A 134 -10.76 10.34 17.07
C ASN A 134 -10.26 9.28 18.05
N TYR A 135 -10.75 8.05 17.89
CA TYR A 135 -10.36 6.93 18.73
C TYR A 135 -8.88 6.59 18.52
N PRO A 136 -8.07 6.54 19.59
CA PRO A 136 -6.63 6.29 19.47
C PRO A 136 -6.31 4.99 18.74
N GLY A 137 -5.36 5.04 17.81
CA GLY A 137 -4.88 3.86 17.09
C GLY A 137 -5.77 3.36 15.95
N ARG A 138 -6.88 4.04 15.63
CA ARG A 138 -7.58 3.83 14.35
C ARG A 138 -6.63 4.14 13.19
N PRO A 139 -6.35 3.18 12.29
CA PRO A 139 -5.36 3.41 11.26
C PRO A 139 -5.90 4.25 10.10
N HIS A 140 -5.04 5.08 9.52
CA HIS A 140 -5.18 5.45 8.10
C HIS A 140 -5.05 4.19 7.25
N ALA A 141 -5.80 4.10 6.15
CA ALA A 141 -5.62 2.98 5.22
C ALA A 141 -4.20 2.98 4.62
N LEU A 142 -3.73 4.16 4.20
CA LEU A 142 -2.43 4.36 3.58
C LEU A 142 -1.86 5.72 3.98
N THR A 143 -0.59 5.73 4.37
CA THR A 143 0.20 6.95 4.55
C THR A 143 1.34 6.96 3.56
N PHE A 144 1.40 7.99 2.70
CA PHE A 144 2.59 8.28 1.92
C PHE A 144 3.57 9.09 2.76
N ASN A 145 4.67 8.46 3.18
CA ASN A 145 5.67 9.11 4.04
C ASN A 145 7.03 9.17 3.36
N GLY A 146 7.60 10.35 3.22
CA GLY A 146 8.92 10.51 2.61
C GLY A 146 8.97 10.20 1.12
N LEU A 147 7.88 10.45 0.38
CA LEU A 147 7.91 10.41 -1.08
C LEU A 147 8.60 11.65 -1.66
N THR A 148 9.63 11.45 -2.49
CA THR A 148 10.33 12.54 -3.21
C THR A 148 10.41 12.23 -4.70
N ASN A 149 10.22 13.23 -5.58
CA ASN A 149 10.21 13.04 -7.04
C ASN A 149 9.20 11.98 -7.53
N SER A 150 8.12 11.79 -6.76
CA SER A 150 7.18 10.68 -6.93
C SER A 150 5.85 11.17 -7.48
N VAL A 151 5.12 10.27 -8.12
CA VAL A 151 3.79 10.54 -8.69
C VAL A 151 2.84 9.44 -8.26
N VAL A 152 1.68 9.83 -7.73
CA VAL A 152 0.55 8.94 -7.46
C VAL A 152 -0.61 9.41 -8.32
N ARG A 153 -1.13 8.54 -9.19
CA ARG A 153 -2.22 8.90 -10.11
C ARG A 153 -3.18 7.76 -10.38
N GLY A 154 -4.44 8.10 -10.65
CA GLY A 154 -5.47 7.15 -11.08
C GLY A 154 -5.79 6.06 -10.06
N VAL A 155 -5.45 6.26 -8.78
CA VAL A 155 -5.78 5.34 -7.68
C VAL A 155 -7.08 5.77 -7.02
N ASN A 156 -7.86 4.80 -6.55
CA ASN A 156 -9.07 5.02 -5.77
C ASN A 156 -8.77 4.75 -4.29
N PHE A 157 -9.22 5.64 -3.41
CA PHE A 157 -9.23 5.43 -1.97
C PHE A 157 -10.67 5.20 -1.55
N LEU A 158 -10.98 3.99 -1.08
CA LEU A 158 -12.34 3.56 -0.79
C LEU A 158 -12.46 3.16 0.68
N ARG A 159 -13.50 3.65 1.35
CA ARG A 159 -13.90 3.26 2.71
C ARG A 159 -12.70 3.14 3.68
N SER A 160 -11.90 4.22 3.82
CA SER A 160 -10.78 4.21 4.78
C SER A 160 -11.27 3.96 6.21
N GLN A 161 -10.48 3.27 7.02
CA GLN A 161 -10.79 3.06 8.44
C GLN A 161 -10.73 4.39 9.21
N MET A 162 -9.92 5.35 8.74
CA MET A 162 -9.80 6.71 9.25
C MET A 162 -9.45 7.69 8.12
N TRP A 163 -8.47 8.58 8.27
CA TRP A 163 -8.03 9.46 7.19
C TRP A 163 -7.47 8.69 5.99
#